data_AF-J9FU36-F1
#
_entry.id   AF-J9FU36-F1
#
_cell.length_a   1.000
_cell.length_b   1.000
_cell.length_c   1.000
_cell.angle_alpha   90.00
_cell.angle_beta   90.00
_cell.angle_gamma   90.00
#
_symmetry.space_group_name_H-M   'P 1'
#
loop_
_entity.id
_entity.type
_entity.pdbx_description
1 polymer ?
#
loop_
_entity_poly.entity_id
_entity_poly.type
_entity_poly.pdbx_seq_one_letter_code
_entity_poly.pdbx_strand_id
1 'polypeptide(L)'
;VKFGENGNQMQEMTVTEIPGLGYGTTYNVKMAANGNMLESIETTDVVFAAQATVSFAAGDNGEGQMEPVKVTVGNTIDAPECKFTPVNTDKVKYEFNGWEVTGNFEKTEDGKYIINGDTVFTALWKEVKEPVMVNITLTFDYNDGSGKTSSETKTVEEGTNAEFTLPEAPCHERRARLPGLGSCR
;
A
#
# COMPACT_ATOMS: atom_id res chain seq x y z
N VAL A 1 7.42 44.15 0.43
CA VAL A 1 6.58 45.26 -0.08
C VAL A 1 7.51 46.36 -0.57
N LYS A 2 7.34 46.90 -1.79
CA LYS A 2 8.18 47.98 -2.34
C LYS A 2 7.43 49.31 -2.19
N PHE A 3 8.04 50.30 -1.56
CA PHE A 3 7.60 51.68 -1.63
C PHE A 3 8.81 52.60 -1.75
N GLY A 4 8.71 53.58 -2.64
CA GLY A 4 9.61 54.72 -2.70
C GLY A 4 8.79 55.97 -2.89
N GLU A 5 9.07 56.99 -2.09
CA GLU A 5 8.83 58.37 -2.50
C GLU A 5 10.17 59.10 -2.49
N ASN A 6 10.42 59.77 -3.61
CA ASN A 6 11.51 60.73 -3.85
C ASN A 6 12.88 60.11 -4.15
N GLY A 7 13.02 59.63 -5.39
CA GLY A 7 14.20 59.92 -6.19
C GLY A 7 15.51 59.21 -5.86
N ASN A 8 15.59 58.27 -4.92
CA ASN A 8 16.78 57.44 -4.77
C ASN A 8 16.44 56.00 -4.38
N GLN A 9 16.94 55.09 -5.24
CA GLN A 9 17.05 53.64 -5.17
C GLN A 9 16.19 52.90 -4.14
N MET A 10 15.27 52.08 -4.66
CA MET A 10 14.60 51.02 -3.90
C MET A 10 15.65 50.09 -3.29
N GLN A 11 15.86 50.15 -1.98
CA GLN A 11 16.62 49.12 -1.28
C GLN A 11 15.64 47.98 -1.00
N GLU A 12 15.83 46.85 -1.69
CA GLU A 12 15.01 45.66 -1.53
C GLU A 12 15.33 45.02 -0.18
N MET A 13 14.48 45.24 0.83
CA MET A 13 14.57 44.51 2.09
C MET A 13 13.84 43.17 1.92
N THR A 14 14.60 42.11 1.64
CA THR A 14 14.10 40.73 1.68
C THR A 14 14.04 40.28 3.13
N VAL A 15 12.82 40.06 3.64
CA VAL A 15 12.61 39.33 4.89
C VAL A 15 12.73 37.85 4.56
N THR A 16 13.94 37.32 4.67
CA THR A 16 14.28 35.96 4.24
C THR A 16 13.99 34.94 5.33
N GLU A 17 12.72 34.81 5.72
CA GLU A 17 12.23 33.77 6.64
C GLU A 17 12.43 34.09 8.13
N ILE A 18 11.30 34.19 8.86
CA ILE A 18 11.30 34.01 10.31
C ILE A 18 10.92 32.54 10.53
N PRO A 19 11.69 31.74 11.27
CA PRO A 19 11.35 30.34 11.52
C PRO A 19 10.00 30.24 12.27
N GLY A 20 9.02 29.54 11.68
CA GLY A 20 7.71 29.27 12.32
C GLY A 20 6.50 30.05 11.78
N LEU A 21 6.61 30.68 10.60
CA LEU A 21 5.53 31.50 10.03
C LEU A 21 4.47 30.68 9.28
N GLY A 22 3.22 30.77 9.72
CA GLY A 22 2.06 30.34 8.93
C GLY A 22 1.75 31.32 7.80
N TYR A 23 1.24 30.81 6.68
CA TYR A 23 0.76 31.60 5.56
C TYR A 23 -0.28 32.66 6.00
N GLY A 24 -0.14 33.90 5.49
CA GLY A 24 -1.17 34.95 5.61
C GLY A 24 -1.02 35.97 6.75
N THR A 25 0.13 36.02 7.44
CA THR A 25 0.32 36.99 8.53
C THR A 25 0.51 38.41 7.99
N THR A 26 -0.31 39.35 8.47
CA THR A 26 -0.17 40.80 8.18
C THR A 26 0.57 41.46 9.32
N TYR A 27 1.59 42.28 9.01
CA TYR A 27 2.39 43.00 10.01
C TYR A 27 2.14 44.50 9.88
N ASN A 28 1.97 45.16 11.02
CA ASN A 28 1.97 46.60 11.10
C ASN A 28 3.39 47.09 11.38
N VAL A 29 3.96 47.83 10.43
CA VAL A 29 5.31 48.39 10.53
C VAL A 29 5.21 49.87 10.86
N LYS A 30 5.80 50.31 11.98
CA LYS A 30 5.93 51.74 12.31
C LYS A 30 7.33 52.21 11.91
N MET A 31 7.39 53.17 10.99
CA MET A 31 8.63 53.81 10.54
C MET A 31 8.84 55.11 11.33
N ALA A 32 10.09 55.40 11.70
CA ALA A 32 10.45 56.69 12.30
C ALA A 32 10.30 57.83 11.26
N ALA A 33 9.80 58.99 11.70
CA ALA A 33 9.43 60.12 10.83
C ALA A 33 10.60 60.77 10.07
N ASN A 34 11.83 60.42 10.43
CA ASN A 34 13.09 60.95 9.88
C ASN A 34 13.67 60.09 8.74
N GLY A 35 12.91 59.15 8.20
CA GLY A 35 13.27 58.41 6.98
C GLY A 35 14.40 57.40 7.15
N ASN A 36 14.90 57.19 8.37
CA ASN A 36 15.85 56.14 8.68
C ASN A 36 15.55 55.47 10.02
N MET A 37 15.59 54.15 9.97
CA MET A 37 15.40 53.14 11.02
C MET A 37 13.94 52.84 11.43
N LEU A 38 13.58 51.58 11.25
CA LEU A 38 12.40 50.93 11.82
C LEU A 38 12.44 51.05 13.35
N GLU A 39 11.49 51.75 13.97
CA GLU A 39 11.48 51.97 15.42
C GLU A 39 10.86 50.80 16.18
N SER A 40 9.84 50.15 15.60
CA SER A 40 9.21 48.97 16.17
C SER A 40 8.39 48.20 15.13
N ILE A 41 8.34 46.88 15.28
CA ILE A 41 7.43 45.99 14.57
C ILE A 41 6.49 45.44 15.64
N GLU A 42 5.21 45.81 15.57
CA GLU A 42 4.18 45.28 16.46
C GLU A 42 3.34 44.29 15.66
N THR A 43 3.25 43.04 16.13
CA THR A 43 2.38 42.03 15.51
C THR A 43 0.96 42.29 16.00
N THR A 44 0.03 42.58 15.09
CA THR A 44 -1.39 42.68 15.42
C THR A 44 -2.11 41.56 14.66
N ASP A 45 -2.90 40.79 15.39
CA ASP A 45 -3.65 39.59 14.99
C ASP A 45 -2.85 38.28 14.83
N VAL A 46 -3.16 37.34 15.71
CA VAL A 46 -2.74 35.93 15.63
C VAL A 46 -3.56 35.28 14.52
N VAL A 47 -3.00 35.14 13.32
CA VAL A 47 -3.58 34.27 12.29
C VAL A 47 -3.43 32.84 12.80
N PHE A 48 -4.53 32.25 13.27
CA PHE A 48 -4.55 30.83 13.59
C PHE A 48 -4.20 30.06 12.32
N ALA A 49 -3.13 29.27 12.37
CA ALA A 49 -2.74 28.43 11.25
C ALA A 49 -3.94 27.56 10.88
N ALA A 50 -4.44 27.73 9.64
CA ALA A 50 -5.58 26.96 9.16
C ALA A 50 -5.23 25.47 9.28
N GLN A 51 -6.14 24.69 9.85
CA GLN A 51 -5.96 23.25 9.99
C GLN A 51 -6.83 22.52 8.98
N ALA A 52 -6.27 21.45 8.44
CA ALA A 52 -6.94 20.50 7.58
C ALA A 52 -7.04 19.15 8.30
N THR A 53 -8.11 18.42 8.00
CA THR A 53 -8.33 17.07 8.48
C THR A 53 -7.94 16.09 7.39
N VAL A 54 -6.96 15.23 7.69
CA VAL A 54 -6.61 14.08 6.88
C VAL A 54 -7.39 12.88 7.41
N SER A 55 -8.31 12.37 6.60
CA SER A 55 -9.14 11.21 6.92
C SER A 55 -8.72 9.99 6.12
N PHE A 56 -9.06 8.81 6.63
CA PHE A 56 -8.66 7.54 6.02
C PHE A 56 -9.89 6.67 5.83
N ALA A 57 -10.04 6.11 4.64
CA ALA A 57 -11.11 5.19 4.29
C ALA A 57 -10.53 3.82 3.90
N ALA A 58 -11.16 2.75 4.38
CA ALA A 58 -10.72 1.39 4.10
C ALA A 58 -10.87 1.01 2.62
N GLY A 59 -11.70 1.74 1.86
CA GLY A 59 -11.97 1.46 0.45
C GLY A 59 -12.70 0.13 0.23
N ASP A 60 -12.86 -0.24 -1.03
CA ASP A 60 -13.54 -1.48 -1.40
C ASP A 60 -12.64 -2.69 -1.13
N ASN A 61 -13.16 -3.69 -0.42
CA ASN A 61 -12.42 -4.89 0.04
C ASN A 61 -11.46 -4.65 1.22
N GLY A 62 -11.55 -3.52 1.90
CA GLY A 62 -10.87 -3.27 3.18
C GLY A 62 -11.85 -3.08 4.33
N GLU A 63 -11.41 -3.37 5.55
CA GLU A 63 -12.13 -3.11 6.79
C GLU A 63 -11.24 -2.51 7.88
N GLY A 64 -11.88 -1.99 8.92
CA GLY A 64 -11.22 -1.35 10.07
C GLY A 64 -11.44 0.16 10.08
N GLN A 65 -10.79 0.81 11.06
CA GLN A 65 -10.86 2.25 11.26
C GLN A 65 -9.47 2.81 11.51
N MET A 66 -9.24 4.01 11.01
CA MET A 66 -8.04 4.79 11.27
C MET A 66 -8.48 6.18 11.71
N GLU A 67 -7.91 6.66 12.81
CA GLU A 67 -8.25 7.97 13.36
C GLU A 67 -7.78 9.09 12.41
N PRO A 68 -8.62 10.10 12.15
CA PRO A 68 -8.21 11.24 11.33
C PRO A 68 -7.13 12.06 12.04
N VAL A 69 -6.25 12.68 11.24
CA VAL A 69 -5.15 13.50 11.73
C VAL A 69 -5.38 14.95 11.34
N LYS A 70 -5.16 15.88 12.27
CA LYS A 70 -5.17 17.30 11.96
C LYS A 70 -3.77 17.78 11.62
N VAL A 71 -3.64 18.49 10.50
CA VAL A 71 -2.38 19.04 10.01
C VAL A 71 -2.55 20.52 9.69
N THR A 72 -1.47 21.28 9.79
CA THR A 72 -1.46 22.67 9.34
C THR A 72 -1.49 22.71 7.82
N VAL A 73 -2.35 23.55 7.26
CA VAL A 73 -2.43 23.81 5.80
C VAL A 73 -1.07 24.28 5.28
N GLY A 74 -0.64 23.71 4.16
CA GLY A 74 0.67 23.90 3.56
C GLY A 74 1.74 22.91 4.05
N ASN A 75 1.46 22.08 5.04
CA ASN A 75 2.41 21.05 5.48
C ASN A 75 2.54 19.95 4.44
N THR A 76 3.78 19.48 4.27
CA THR A 76 4.11 18.28 3.51
C THR A 76 4.06 17.06 4.41
N ILE A 77 3.37 16.00 3.98
CA ILE A 77 3.30 14.70 4.66
C ILE A 77 3.70 13.57 3.71
N ASP A 78 4.27 12.50 4.26
CA ASP A 78 4.46 11.25 3.55
C ASP A 78 3.13 10.48 3.45
N ALA A 79 3.05 9.51 2.52
CA ALA A 79 1.91 8.62 2.45
C ALA A 79 1.76 7.84 3.78
N PRO A 80 0.55 7.78 4.36
CA PRO A 80 0.32 7.06 5.61
C PRO A 80 0.54 5.55 5.41
N GLU A 81 1.03 4.89 6.45
CA GLU A 81 1.01 3.42 6.50
C GLU A 81 -0.43 2.91 6.58
N CYS A 82 -0.77 1.92 5.75
CA CYS A 82 -2.08 1.31 5.79
C CYS A 82 -2.22 0.42 7.04
N LYS A 83 -3.22 0.71 7.87
CA LYS A 83 -3.58 -0.08 9.06
C LYS A 83 -4.92 -0.80 8.91
N PHE A 84 -5.53 -0.72 7.73
CA PHE A 84 -6.74 -1.47 7.40
C PHE A 84 -6.41 -2.93 7.13
N THR A 85 -7.39 -3.79 7.33
CA THR A 85 -7.27 -5.22 7.06
C THR A 85 -8.03 -5.54 5.76
N PRO A 86 -7.44 -6.30 4.83
CA PRO A 86 -8.18 -6.77 3.65
C PRO A 86 -9.29 -7.75 4.05
N VAL A 87 -10.45 -7.62 3.41
CA VAL A 87 -11.57 -8.55 3.56
C VAL A 87 -11.32 -9.76 2.65
N ASN A 88 -10.63 -10.76 3.19
CA ASN A 88 -10.26 -11.98 2.48
C ASN A 88 -11.32 -13.09 2.62
N THR A 89 -11.42 -13.93 1.59
CA THR A 89 -12.21 -15.17 1.61
C THR A 89 -11.31 -16.38 1.36
N ASP A 90 -11.88 -17.58 1.32
CA ASP A 90 -11.17 -18.82 0.97
C ASP A 90 -10.71 -18.85 -0.50
N LYS A 91 -11.31 -18.03 -1.36
CA LYS A 91 -11.03 -18.02 -2.82
C LYS A 91 -10.35 -16.76 -3.31
N VAL A 92 -10.46 -15.67 -2.54
CA VAL A 92 -10.01 -14.34 -2.95
C VAL A 92 -9.20 -13.76 -1.80
N LYS A 93 -7.95 -13.42 -2.09
CA LYS A 93 -7.09 -12.65 -1.21
C LYS A 93 -6.89 -11.26 -1.80
N TYR A 94 -6.66 -10.27 -0.95
CA TYR A 94 -6.34 -8.92 -1.33
C TYR A 94 -5.05 -8.48 -0.65
N GLU A 95 -4.25 -7.72 -1.40
CA GLU A 95 -3.07 -7.02 -0.89
C GLU A 95 -3.24 -5.51 -1.10
N PHE A 96 -2.66 -4.74 -0.18
CA PHE A 96 -2.67 -3.28 -0.27
C PHE A 96 -1.87 -2.82 -1.49
N ASN A 97 -2.53 -2.08 -2.38
CA ASN A 97 -1.96 -1.62 -3.64
C ASN A 97 -1.56 -0.13 -3.62
N GLY A 98 -2.07 0.64 -2.66
CA GLY A 98 -1.78 2.06 -2.52
C GLY A 98 -2.98 2.87 -2.06
N TRP A 99 -2.90 4.18 -2.23
CA TRP A 99 -3.95 5.12 -1.84
C TRP A 99 -4.51 5.85 -3.05
N GLU A 100 -5.83 5.95 -3.13
CA GLU A 100 -6.52 6.98 -3.90
C GLU A 100 -6.74 8.19 -2.99
N VAL A 101 -6.33 9.38 -3.44
CA VAL A 101 -6.36 10.59 -2.61
C VAL A 101 -7.30 11.61 -3.22
N THR A 102 -8.23 12.13 -2.41
CA THR A 102 -9.21 13.15 -2.81
C THR A 102 -9.19 14.34 -1.85
N GLY A 103 -9.68 15.49 -2.27
CA GLY A 103 -9.71 16.72 -1.47
C GLY A 103 -8.76 17.79 -2.00
N ASN A 104 -8.28 18.67 -1.13
CA ASN A 104 -7.41 19.78 -1.51
C ASN A 104 -5.95 19.49 -1.11
N PHE A 105 -5.18 18.99 -2.07
CA PHE A 105 -3.77 18.65 -1.89
C PHE A 105 -2.98 18.83 -3.19
N GLU A 106 -1.66 18.90 -3.07
CA GLU A 106 -0.72 18.81 -4.18
C GLU A 106 0.23 17.63 -3.97
N LYS A 107 0.55 16.91 -5.04
CA LYS A 107 1.53 15.83 -5.01
C LYS A 107 2.88 16.33 -5.49
N THR A 108 3.93 16.08 -4.72
CA THR A 108 5.30 16.47 -5.08
C THR A 108 5.96 15.43 -5.99
N GLU A 109 7.05 15.81 -6.66
CA GLU A 109 7.81 14.90 -7.54
C GLU A 109 8.43 13.72 -6.78
N ASP A 110 8.78 13.92 -5.50
CA ASP A 110 9.30 12.88 -4.59
C ASP A 110 8.19 12.00 -3.99
N GLY A 111 6.93 12.20 -4.38
CA GLY A 111 5.81 11.33 -4.02
C GLY A 111 5.14 11.66 -2.67
N LYS A 112 5.37 12.85 -2.12
CA LYS A 112 4.74 13.37 -0.90
C LYS A 112 3.50 14.21 -1.22
N TYR A 113 2.79 14.62 -0.16
CA TYR A 113 1.53 15.37 -0.26
C TYR A 113 1.61 16.68 0.51
N ILE A 114 1.40 17.80 -0.18
CA ILE A 114 1.19 19.12 0.45
C ILE A 114 -0.30 19.27 0.71
N ILE A 115 -0.69 19.37 1.98
CA ILE A 115 -2.10 19.41 2.37
C ILE A 115 -2.60 20.85 2.38
N ASN A 116 -3.47 21.20 1.43
CA ASN A 116 -4.02 22.54 1.27
C ASN A 116 -5.45 22.68 1.84
N GLY A 117 -6.05 21.58 2.28
CA GLY A 117 -7.36 21.50 2.93
C GLY A 117 -7.71 20.06 3.29
N ASP A 118 -8.95 19.82 3.70
CA ASP A 118 -9.40 18.48 4.07
C ASP A 118 -9.14 17.49 2.93
N THR A 119 -8.54 16.35 3.30
CA THR A 119 -8.02 15.35 2.36
C THR A 119 -8.40 13.97 2.85
N VAL A 120 -8.77 13.07 1.93
CA VAL A 120 -9.14 11.69 2.24
C VAL A 120 -8.24 10.73 1.48
N PHE A 121 -7.60 9.81 2.22
CA PHE A 121 -6.84 8.70 1.68
C PHE A 121 -7.71 7.43 1.71
N THR A 122 -8.09 6.93 0.53
CA THR A 122 -8.88 5.70 0.36
C THR A 122 -7.96 4.56 -0.05
N ALA A 123 -7.94 3.47 0.73
CA ALA A 123 -7.08 2.34 0.42
C ALA A 123 -7.56 1.61 -0.85
N LEU A 124 -6.61 1.33 -1.75
CA LEU A 124 -6.82 0.52 -2.94
C LEU A 124 -6.29 -0.88 -2.69
N TRP A 125 -7.09 -1.88 -3.05
CA TRP A 125 -6.79 -3.29 -2.86
C TRP A 125 -6.64 -3.99 -4.20
N LYS A 126 -5.60 -4.82 -4.33
CA LYS A 126 -5.38 -5.66 -5.50
C LYS A 126 -5.68 -7.10 -5.15
N GLU A 127 -6.52 -7.74 -5.95
CA GLU A 127 -6.79 -9.17 -5.83
C GLU A 127 -5.51 -9.97 -6.11
N VAL A 128 -5.21 -10.85 -5.18
CA VAL A 128 -4.15 -11.85 -5.29
C VAL A 128 -4.81 -13.21 -5.42
N LYS A 129 -4.63 -13.82 -6.58
CA LYS A 129 -5.09 -15.18 -6.83
C LYS A 129 -4.07 -16.13 -6.24
N GLU A 130 -4.39 -16.71 -5.10
CA GLU A 130 -3.66 -17.89 -4.63
C GLU A 130 -3.96 -19.08 -5.57
N PRO A 131 -2.95 -19.92 -5.87
CA PRO A 131 -3.18 -21.10 -6.68
C PRO A 131 -4.15 -22.04 -5.95
N VAL A 132 -5.21 -22.46 -6.64
CA VAL A 132 -6.15 -23.44 -6.10
C VAL A 132 -5.46 -24.80 -6.07
N MET A 133 -5.26 -25.37 -4.89
CA MET A 133 -4.69 -26.72 -4.75
C MET A 133 -5.78 -27.79 -4.83
N VAL A 134 -5.60 -28.80 -5.67
CA VAL A 134 -6.51 -29.94 -5.83
C VAL A 134 -5.81 -31.26 -5.53
N ASN A 135 -6.53 -32.19 -4.93
CA ASN A 135 -6.05 -33.56 -4.73
C ASN A 135 -6.48 -34.44 -5.91
N ILE A 136 -5.51 -35.00 -6.62
CA ILE A 136 -5.73 -35.97 -7.69
C ILE A 136 -5.32 -37.33 -7.16
N THR A 137 -6.25 -38.29 -7.20
CA THR A 137 -5.98 -39.69 -6.85
C THR A 137 -6.04 -40.53 -8.10
N LEU A 138 -4.92 -41.18 -8.44
CA LEU A 138 -4.87 -42.18 -9.49
C LEU A 138 -4.97 -43.57 -8.87
N THR A 139 -5.93 -44.36 -9.34
CA THR A 139 -6.11 -45.75 -8.92
C THR A 139 -5.78 -46.68 -10.08
N PHE A 140 -4.89 -47.62 -9.83
CA PHE A 140 -4.48 -48.66 -10.75
C PHE A 140 -5.17 -49.96 -10.38
N ASP A 141 -5.93 -50.50 -11.32
CA ASP A 141 -6.56 -51.82 -11.20
C ASP A 141 -5.76 -52.85 -12.00
N TYR A 142 -5.32 -53.90 -11.33
CA TYR A 142 -4.57 -54.98 -11.95
C TYR A 142 -5.55 -56.04 -12.45
N ASN A 143 -5.76 -56.09 -13.78
CA ASN A 143 -6.60 -57.09 -14.45
C ASN A 143 -6.00 -58.52 -14.45
N ASP A 144 -5.12 -58.85 -13.50
CA ASP A 144 -4.43 -60.13 -13.41
C ASP A 144 -5.22 -61.20 -12.63
N GLY A 145 -6.45 -60.90 -12.21
CA GLY A 145 -7.29 -61.79 -11.43
C GLY A 145 -6.93 -61.85 -9.93
N SER A 146 -5.95 -61.06 -9.47
CA SER A 146 -5.60 -60.96 -8.05
C SER A 146 -6.54 -60.07 -7.24
N GLY A 147 -7.33 -59.22 -7.90
CA GLY A 147 -8.18 -58.22 -7.26
C GLY A 147 -7.41 -57.13 -6.51
N LYS A 148 -6.09 -57.01 -6.75
CA LYS A 148 -5.26 -55.97 -6.14
C LYS A 148 -5.49 -54.64 -6.85
N THR A 149 -5.45 -53.57 -6.06
CA THR A 149 -5.42 -52.19 -6.56
C THR A 149 -4.30 -51.43 -5.86
N SER A 150 -3.73 -50.44 -6.54
CA SER A 150 -2.79 -49.48 -5.97
C SER A 150 -3.29 -48.07 -6.22
N SER A 151 -3.10 -47.16 -5.29
CA SER A 151 -3.45 -45.76 -5.51
C SER A 151 -2.32 -44.82 -5.08
N GLU A 152 -2.19 -43.72 -5.81
CA GLU A 152 -1.29 -42.61 -5.49
C GLU A 152 -2.13 -41.33 -5.47
N THR A 153 -2.00 -40.53 -4.40
CA THR A 153 -2.65 -39.22 -4.29
C THR A 153 -1.59 -38.13 -4.31
N LYS A 154 -1.77 -37.13 -5.17
CA LYS A 154 -0.94 -35.92 -5.22
C LYS A 154 -1.79 -34.67 -5.10
N THR A 155 -1.26 -33.68 -4.40
CA THR A 155 -1.81 -32.34 -4.33
C THR A 155 -1.08 -31.46 -5.32
N VAL A 156 -1.79 -30.86 -6.28
CA VAL A 156 -1.22 -30.01 -7.33
C VAL A 156 -2.05 -28.75 -7.52
N GLU A 157 -1.46 -27.72 -8.14
CA GLU A 157 -2.21 -26.54 -8.54
C GLU A 157 -3.19 -26.89 -9.67
N GLU A 158 -4.44 -26.44 -9.56
CA GLU A 158 -5.48 -26.66 -10.55
C GLU A 158 -5.04 -26.13 -11.93
N GLY A 159 -5.17 -26.95 -12.97
CA GLY A 159 -4.77 -26.60 -14.33
C GLY A 159 -3.28 -26.80 -14.64
N THR A 160 -2.48 -27.32 -13.69
CA THR A 160 -1.10 -27.74 -13.93
C THR A 160 -0.98 -29.23 -14.20
N ASN A 161 0.13 -29.65 -14.82
CA ASN A 161 0.40 -31.06 -15.09
C ASN A 161 0.89 -31.77 -13.82
N ALA A 162 0.26 -32.89 -13.49
CA ALA A 162 0.71 -33.80 -12.45
C ALA A 162 1.36 -35.03 -13.07
N GLU A 163 2.62 -35.30 -12.73
CA GLU A 163 3.28 -36.55 -13.10
C GLU A 163 2.99 -37.63 -12.07
N PHE A 164 2.54 -38.80 -12.51
CA PHE A 164 2.34 -39.98 -11.66
C PHE A 164 3.29 -41.09 -12.06
N THR A 165 3.80 -41.83 -11.09
CA THR A 165 4.64 -42.99 -11.35
C THR A 165 3.75 -44.23 -11.41
N LEU A 166 3.85 -45.00 -12.49
CA LEU A 166 3.14 -46.28 -12.58
C LEU A 166 3.70 -47.22 -11.50
N PRO A 167 2.83 -47.82 -10.67
CA PRO A 167 3.27 -48.77 -9.66
C PRO A 167 3.83 -50.03 -10.35
N GLU A 168 4.83 -50.66 -9.72
CA GLU A 168 5.36 -51.92 -10.20
C GLU A 168 4.25 -52.97 -10.23
N ALA A 169 4.13 -53.66 -11.37
CA ALA A 169 3.12 -54.69 -11.54
C ALA A 169 3.30 -55.76 -10.45
N PRO A 170 2.23 -56.17 -9.74
CA PRO A 170 2.32 -57.20 -8.74
C PRO A 170 2.87 -58.45 -9.40
N CYS A 171 4.01 -58.94 -8.91
CA CYS A 171 4.59 -60.18 -9.41
C CYS A 171 3.56 -61.30 -9.19
N HIS A 172 3.04 -61.85 -10.29
CA HIS A 172 2.20 -63.02 -10.22
C HIS A 172 3.14 -64.17 -9.83
N GLU A 173 3.07 -64.65 -8.58
CA GLU A 173 3.64 -65.94 -8.22
C GLU A 173 2.90 -66.99 -9.05
N ARG A 174 3.39 -67.25 -10.27
CA ARG A 174 3.01 -68.46 -10.98
C ARG A 174 3.45 -69.60 -10.09
N ARG A 175 2.49 -70.21 -9.41
CA ARG A 175 2.64 -71.52 -8.76
C ARG A 175 2.78 -72.59 -9.84
N ALA A 176 3.77 -72.44 -10.71
CA ALA A 176 4.23 -73.50 -11.57
C ALA A 176 5.19 -74.35 -10.74
N ARG A 177 4.72 -75.51 -10.28
CA ARG A 177 5.61 -76.63 -9.97
C ARG A 177 6.33 -77.02 -11.27
N LEU A 178 7.39 -76.30 -11.61
CA LEU A 178 8.40 -76.73 -12.56
C LEU A 178 9.75 -76.32 -11.99
N PRO A 179 10.57 -77.27 -11.51
CA PRO A 179 11.91 -76.95 -11.07
C PRO A 179 12.73 -76.55 -12.31
N GLY A 180 13.21 -75.30 -12.35
CA GLY A 180 14.28 -74.92 -13.28
C GLY A 180 14.13 -73.66 -14.13
N LEU A 181 13.26 -72.70 -13.81
CA LEU A 181 13.35 -71.36 -14.43
C LEU A 181 13.59 -70.27 -13.39
N GLY A 182 14.56 -69.41 -13.72
CA GLY A 182 15.20 -68.44 -12.85
C GLY A 182 14.26 -67.48 -12.15
N SER A 183 14.65 -67.11 -10.94
CA SER A 183 14.07 -66.01 -10.17
C SER A 183 14.27 -64.70 -10.94
N CYS A 184 13.22 -63.90 -11.05
CA CYS A 184 13.38 -62.46 -11.27
C CYS A 184 14.27 -61.91 -10.14
N ARG A 185 15.24 -61.05 -10.51
CA ARG A 185 16.03 -60.26 -9.56
C ARG A 185 15.24 -59.03 -9.15
#